data_AF-A0A316LSE7-F1
#
_entry.id   AF-A0A316LSE7-F1
#
_cell.length_a   1.000
_cell.length_b   1.000
_cell.length_c   1.000
_cell.angle_alpha   90.00
_cell.angle_beta   90.00
_cell.angle_gamma   90.00
#
_symmetry.space_group_name_H-M   'P 1'
#
loop_
_entity.id
_entity.type
_entity.pdbx_description
1 polymer ?
#
loop_
_entity_poly.entity_id
_entity_poly.type
_entity_poly.pdbx_seq_one_letter_code
_entity_poly.pdbx_strand_id
1 'polypeptide(L)'
;MEVQKSRAGALKDVVFRGCLCFTVSAVLYTAVMSLMLADSAGEPAAVFTLLFQNFLIILAASAVFGASFLIFDAKGLPSAAKRTIHVVLLYATMLGAFLLMADVSAGEVGTKVLFVFLSTLLFIVFYAVGCLLASLVRRYKTR
;
A
#
# COMPACT_ATOMS: atom_id res chain seq x y z
N MET A 1 -17.55 28.03 -11.14
CA MET A 1 -17.42 27.62 -9.72
C MET A 1 -17.65 26.14 -9.47
N GLU A 2 -18.33 25.37 -10.33
CA GLU A 2 -18.54 23.91 -10.12
C GLU A 2 -17.27 23.06 -10.26
N VAL A 3 -16.36 23.41 -11.18
CA VAL A 3 -15.09 22.68 -11.41
C VAL A 3 -14.16 22.72 -10.18
N GLN A 4 -14.20 23.80 -9.40
CA GLN A 4 -13.35 23.97 -8.21
C GLN A 4 -13.89 23.16 -7.01
N LYS A 5 -15.22 23.02 -6.90
CA LYS A 5 -15.89 22.18 -5.90
C LYS A 5 -15.62 20.69 -6.13
N SER A 6 -15.49 20.28 -7.40
CA SER A 6 -15.10 18.92 -7.81
C SER A 6 -13.66 18.57 -7.42
N ARG A 7 -12.69 19.47 -7.68
CA ARG A 7 -11.27 19.21 -7.34
C ARG A 7 -11.01 19.13 -5.84
N ALA A 8 -11.64 20.02 -5.06
CA ALA A 8 -11.51 19.99 -3.60
C ALA A 8 -12.11 18.71 -2.98
N GLY A 9 -13.20 18.18 -3.56
CA GLY A 9 -13.78 16.90 -3.17
C GLY A 9 -12.87 15.71 -3.46
N ALA A 10 -12.30 15.65 -4.67
CA ALA A 10 -11.37 14.59 -5.05
C ALA A 10 -10.10 14.58 -4.18
N LEU A 11 -9.56 15.76 -3.87
CA LEU A 11 -8.38 15.88 -3.01
C LEU A 11 -8.66 15.38 -1.58
N LYS A 12 -9.83 15.71 -1.02
CA LYS A 12 -10.24 15.21 0.30
C LYS A 12 -10.38 13.69 0.32
N ASP A 13 -10.95 13.09 -0.72
CA ASP A 13 -11.08 11.63 -0.83
C ASP A 13 -9.70 10.94 -0.94
N VAL A 14 -8.78 11.51 -1.72
CA VAL A 14 -7.39 11.04 -1.83
C VAL A 14 -6.69 11.06 -0.48
N VAL A 15 -6.74 12.19 0.22
CA VAL A 15 -6.09 12.35 1.52
C VAL A 15 -6.71 11.38 2.53
N PHE A 16 -8.04 11.28 2.58
CA PHE A 16 -8.73 10.39 3.50
C PHE A 16 -8.36 8.92 3.27
N ARG A 17 -8.37 8.45 2.02
CA ARG A 17 -7.98 7.07 1.66
C ARG A 17 -6.51 6.79 1.95
N GLY A 18 -5.63 7.76 1.67
CA GLY A 18 -4.22 7.67 2.00
C GLY A 18 -4.02 7.56 3.52
N CYS A 19 -4.65 8.42 4.30
CA CYS A 19 -4.60 8.36 5.76
C CYS A 19 -5.15 7.05 6.31
N LEU A 20 -6.28 6.54 5.80
CA LEU A 20 -6.82 5.24 6.21
C LEU A 20 -5.83 4.09 5.94
N CYS A 21 -5.25 4.06 4.74
CA CYS A 21 -4.24 3.06 4.37
C CYS A 21 -3.01 3.15 5.29
N PHE A 22 -2.55 4.37 5.57
CA PHE A 22 -1.42 4.61 6.47
C PHE A 22 -1.73 4.10 7.88
N THR A 23 -2.86 4.50 8.46
CA THR A 23 -3.24 4.12 9.81
C THR A 23 -3.32 2.60 9.97
N VAL A 24 -4.02 1.90 9.06
CA VAL A 24 -4.15 0.43 9.14
C VAL A 24 -2.79 -0.24 8.99
N SER A 25 -1.97 0.20 8.04
CA SER A 25 -0.65 -0.38 7.78
C SER A 25 0.33 -0.11 8.92
N ALA A 26 0.32 1.10 9.48
CA ALA A 26 1.16 1.49 10.60
C ALA A 26 0.82 0.73 11.87
N VAL A 27 -0.47 0.53 12.17
CA VAL A 27 -0.92 -0.28 13.32
C VAL A 27 -0.49 -1.73 13.14
N LEU A 28 -0.72 -2.32 11.96
CA LEU A 28 -0.31 -3.70 11.68
C LEU A 28 1.21 -3.87 11.80
N TYR A 29 1.97 -2.93 11.21
CA TYR A 29 3.43 -2.94 11.27
C TYR A 29 3.93 -2.84 12.72
N THR A 30 3.39 -1.91 13.51
CA THR A 30 3.75 -1.73 14.92
C THR A 30 3.44 -3.00 15.73
N ALA A 31 2.28 -3.62 15.51
CA ALA A 31 1.90 -4.85 16.20
C ALA A 31 2.83 -6.03 15.86
N VAL A 32 3.22 -6.19 14.59
CA VAL A 32 4.16 -7.23 14.19
C VAL A 32 5.55 -6.95 14.76
N MET A 33 6.03 -5.71 14.68
CA MET A 33 7.34 -5.34 15.22
C MET A 33 7.39 -5.46 16.74
N SER A 34 6.32 -5.11 17.46
CA SER A 34 6.27 -5.28 18.92
C SER A 34 6.36 -6.74 19.33
N LEU A 35 5.79 -7.66 18.55
CA LEU A 35 5.91 -9.10 18.79
C LEU A 35 7.31 -9.62 18.47
N MET A 36 7.93 -9.15 17.39
CA MET A 36 9.26 -9.59 16.98
C MET A 36 10.38 -9.02 17.88
N LEU A 37 10.19 -7.83 18.42
CA LEU A 37 11.20 -7.12 19.20
C LEU A 37 11.09 -7.35 20.71
N ALA A 38 10.03 -8.02 21.19
CA ALA A 38 9.74 -8.22 22.61
C ALA A 38 10.91 -8.83 23.41
N ASP A 39 11.73 -9.68 22.78
CA ASP A 39 12.88 -10.35 23.40
C ASP A 39 14.23 -9.92 22.80
N SER A 40 14.27 -8.85 21.99
CA SER A 40 15.45 -8.48 21.22
C SER A 40 16.35 -7.46 21.95
N ALA A 41 17.63 -7.78 22.11
CA ALA A 41 18.65 -6.92 22.75
C ALA A 41 19.25 -5.88 21.76
N GLY A 42 18.40 -5.12 21.07
CA GLY A 42 18.84 -4.08 20.12
C GLY A 42 19.19 -2.75 20.79
N GLU A 43 20.13 -2.00 20.23
CA GLU A 43 20.39 -0.62 20.64
C GLU A 43 19.16 0.26 20.34
N PRO A 44 18.58 0.98 21.33
CA PRO A 44 17.32 1.71 21.15
C PRO A 44 17.34 2.73 20.00
N ALA A 45 18.47 3.39 19.78
CA ALA A 45 18.62 4.37 18.71
C ALA A 45 18.52 3.73 17.32
N ALA A 46 19.19 2.59 17.09
CA ALA A 46 19.15 1.88 15.82
C ALA A 46 17.74 1.33 15.52
N VAL A 47 17.06 0.79 16.54
CA VAL A 47 15.67 0.32 16.42
C VAL A 47 14.73 1.48 16.07
N PHE A 48 14.88 2.62 16.73
CA PHE A 48 14.07 3.81 16.45
C PHE A 48 14.27 4.31 15.02
N THR A 49 15.52 4.43 14.56
CA THR A 49 15.82 4.87 13.19
C THR A 49 15.21 3.94 12.14
N LEU A 50 15.32 2.62 12.33
CA LEU A 50 14.75 1.62 11.42
C LEU A 50 13.21 1.70 11.38
N LEU A 51 12.57 1.79 12.54
CA LEU A 51 11.11 1.94 12.64
C LEU A 51 10.66 3.23 11.94
N PHE A 52 11.33 4.34 12.20
CA PHE A 52 11.01 5.63 11.60
C PHE A 52 11.14 5.60 10.07
N GLN A 53 12.23 5.04 9.55
CA GLN A 53 12.41 4.84 8.10
C GLN A 53 11.28 4.01 7.51
N ASN A 54 10.90 2.91 8.15
CA ASN A 54 9.81 2.06 7.67
C ASN A 54 8.45 2.78 7.70
N PHE A 55 8.17 3.60 8.73
CA PHE A 55 6.97 4.44 8.74
C PHE A 55 6.93 5.46 7.60
N LEU A 56 8.08 6.06 7.24
CA LEU A 56 8.14 6.96 6.08
C LEU A 56 7.84 6.23 4.77
N ILE A 57 8.32 4.99 4.61
CA ILE A 57 8.02 4.17 3.43
C ILE A 57 6.53 3.81 3.40
N ILE A 58 5.94 3.44 4.54
CA ILE A 58 4.48 3.19 4.65
C ILE A 58 3.71 4.45 4.27
N LEU A 59 4.10 5.62 4.78
CA LEU A 59 3.47 6.90 4.46
C LEU A 59 3.50 7.20 2.96
N ALA A 60 4.66 7.02 2.31
CA ALA A 60 4.82 7.20 0.88
C ALA A 60 3.93 6.23 0.09
N ALA A 61 3.94 4.94 0.45
CA ALA A 61 3.11 3.93 -0.20
C ALA A 61 1.61 4.23 -0.04
N SER A 62 1.19 4.68 1.14
CA SER A 62 -0.19 5.08 1.42
C SER A 62 -0.61 6.34 0.66
N ALA A 63 0.30 7.29 0.46
CA ALA A 63 0.04 8.45 -0.39
C ALA A 63 -0.19 8.04 -1.86
N VAL A 64 0.62 7.12 -2.39
CA VAL A 64 0.43 6.56 -3.73
C VAL A 64 -0.89 5.78 -3.82
N PHE A 65 -1.24 5.01 -2.79
CA PHE A 65 -2.55 4.34 -2.72
C PHE A 65 -3.70 5.34 -2.78
N GLY A 66 -3.68 6.41 -1.99
CA GLY A 66 -4.70 7.46 -2.05
C GLY A 66 -4.76 8.11 -3.44
N ALA A 67 -3.62 8.50 -3.99
CA ALA A 67 -3.52 9.16 -5.29
C ALA A 67 -3.97 8.26 -6.45
N SER A 68 -3.79 6.94 -6.33
CA SER A 68 -4.19 5.97 -7.36
C SER A 68 -5.68 6.00 -7.69
N PHE A 69 -6.52 6.53 -6.78
CA PHE A 69 -7.96 6.67 -7.03
C PHE A 69 -8.32 7.83 -7.97
N LEU A 70 -7.44 8.82 -8.14
CA LEU A 70 -7.63 9.89 -9.13
C LEU A 70 -7.68 9.34 -10.57
N ILE A 71 -7.08 8.17 -10.80
CA ILE A 71 -7.09 7.47 -12.10
C ILE A 71 -8.52 7.07 -12.49
N PHE A 72 -9.40 6.82 -11.51
CA PHE A 72 -10.80 6.49 -11.79
C PHE A 72 -11.59 7.68 -12.33
N ASP A 73 -11.19 8.91 -12.01
CA ASP A 73 -11.79 10.15 -12.53
C ASP A 73 -11.19 10.61 -13.87
N ALA A 74 -10.14 9.95 -14.35
CA ALA A 74 -9.49 10.30 -15.61
C ALA A 74 -10.47 10.18 -16.80
N LYS A 75 -10.64 11.29 -17.54
CA LYS A 75 -11.43 11.32 -18.77
C LYS A 75 -10.68 10.60 -19.89
N GLY A 76 -11.39 9.79 -20.67
CA GLY A 76 -10.82 9.14 -21.86
C GLY A 76 -10.30 7.70 -21.67
N LEU A 77 -10.30 7.16 -20.45
CA LEU A 77 -9.91 5.76 -20.22
C LEU A 77 -11.14 4.84 -20.05
N PRO A 78 -11.19 3.69 -20.76
CA PRO A 78 -12.15 2.64 -20.49
C PRO A 78 -12.05 2.11 -19.05
N SER A 79 -13.15 1.61 -18.50
CA SER A 79 -13.21 1.13 -17.11
C SER A 79 -12.22 0.00 -16.81
N ALA A 80 -11.99 -0.89 -17.78
CA ALA A 80 -11.00 -1.95 -17.68
C ALA A 80 -9.57 -1.39 -17.57
N ALA A 81 -9.21 -0.43 -18.44
CA ALA A 81 -7.88 0.19 -18.43
C ALA A 81 -7.57 0.90 -17.11
N LYS A 82 -8.55 1.65 -16.56
CA LYS A 82 -8.42 2.30 -15.24
C LYS A 82 -8.10 1.31 -14.14
N ARG A 83 -8.78 0.15 -14.12
CA ARG A 83 -8.51 -0.91 -13.14
C ARG A 83 -7.12 -1.48 -13.34
N THR A 84 -6.73 -1.82 -14.56
CA THR A 84 -5.39 -2.38 -14.85
C THR A 84 -4.28 -1.45 -14.39
N ILE A 85 -4.38 -0.15 -14.70
CA ILE A 85 -3.37 0.84 -14.27
C ILE A 85 -3.31 0.92 -12.75
N HIS A 86 -4.46 0.94 -12.07
CA HIS A 86 -4.51 0.92 -10.61
C HIS A 86 -3.83 -0.33 -10.02
N VAL A 87 -4.09 -1.51 -10.57
CA VAL A 87 -3.43 -2.76 -10.11
C VAL A 87 -1.92 -2.69 -10.29
N VAL A 88 -1.46 -2.30 -11.48
CA VAL A 88 -0.02 -2.23 -11.80
C VAL A 88 0.68 -1.21 -10.89
N LEU A 89 0.06 -0.05 -10.66
CA LEU A 89 0.59 0.97 -9.77
C LEU A 89 0.72 0.47 -8.32
N LEU A 90 -0.32 -0.18 -7.79
CA LEU A 90 -0.28 -0.73 -6.43
C LEU A 90 0.76 -1.84 -6.30
N TYR A 91 0.87 -2.70 -7.30
CA TYR A 91 1.88 -3.75 -7.34
C TYR A 91 3.30 -3.17 -7.31
N ALA A 92 3.60 -2.21 -8.19
CA ALA A 92 4.90 -1.56 -8.24
C ALA A 92 5.23 -0.83 -6.92
N THR A 93 4.24 -0.17 -6.32
CA THR A 93 4.40 0.53 -5.03
C THR A 93 4.73 -0.44 -3.91
N MET A 94 3.99 -1.55 -3.81
CA MET A 94 4.23 -2.57 -2.80
C MET A 94 5.60 -3.22 -2.98
N LEU A 95 5.96 -3.58 -4.22
CA LEU A 95 7.27 -4.18 -4.51
C LEU A 95 8.41 -3.22 -4.16
N GLY A 96 8.29 -1.94 -4.51
CA GLY A 96 9.26 -0.92 -4.15
C GLY A 96 9.38 -0.73 -2.64
N ALA A 97 8.26 -0.66 -1.92
CA ALA A 97 8.26 -0.55 -0.46
C ALA A 97 8.95 -1.75 0.20
N PHE A 98 8.65 -2.96 -0.25
CA PHE A 98 9.24 -4.19 0.28
C PHE A 98 10.75 -4.25 0.02
N LEU A 99 11.20 -3.88 -1.19
CA LEU A 99 12.64 -3.85 -1.51
C LEU A 99 13.40 -2.82 -0.67
N LEU A 100 12.79 -1.67 -0.39
CA LEU A 100 13.39 -0.62 0.45
C LEU A 100 13.43 -0.99 1.94
N MET A 101 12.40 -1.68 2.44
CA MET A 101 12.33 -2.09 3.85
C MET A 101 13.22 -3.29 4.17
N ALA A 102 13.35 -4.24 3.24
CA ALA A 102 14.09 -5.47 3.46
C ALA A 102 15.59 -5.37 3.10
N ASP A 103 16.07 -4.18 2.71
CA ASP A 103 17.44 -3.91 2.25
C ASP A 103 18.01 -5.04 1.37
N VAL A 104 17.24 -5.44 0.36
CA VAL A 104 17.56 -6.58 -0.52
C VAL A 104 18.76 -6.25 -1.44
N SER A 105 19.36 -5.06 -1.29
CA SER A 105 20.44 -4.54 -2.12
C SER A 105 21.75 -5.33 -1.93
N ALA A 106 22.04 -5.80 -0.72
CA ALA A 106 23.29 -6.47 -0.36
C ALA A 106 23.28 -8.01 -0.49
N GLY A 107 22.12 -8.63 -0.74
CA GLY A 107 21.98 -10.09 -0.79
C GLY A 107 22.40 -10.74 -2.12
N GLU A 108 22.57 -12.06 -2.12
CA GLU A 108 22.75 -12.87 -3.34
C GLU A 108 21.55 -12.76 -4.28
N VAL A 109 21.79 -12.86 -5.59
CA VAL A 109 20.75 -12.72 -6.63
C VAL A 109 19.57 -13.67 -6.40
N GLY A 110 19.83 -14.91 -5.96
CA GLY A 110 18.79 -15.90 -5.66
C GLY A 110 17.79 -15.43 -4.59
N THR A 111 18.28 -14.84 -3.50
CA THR A 111 17.45 -14.29 -2.42
C THR A 111 16.61 -13.11 -2.89
N LYS A 112 17.14 -12.28 -3.80
CA LYS A 112 16.38 -11.16 -4.41
C LYS A 112 15.22 -11.67 -5.25
N VAL A 113 15.46 -12.70 -6.08
CA VAL A 113 14.41 -13.29 -6.92
C VAL A 113 13.32 -13.94 -6.07
N LEU A 114 13.70 -14.69 -5.03
CA LEU A 114 12.74 -15.30 -4.10
C LEU A 114 11.90 -14.23 -3.39
N PHE A 115 12.53 -13.14 -2.96
CA PHE A 115 11.85 -12.03 -2.31
C PHE A 115 10.80 -11.39 -3.23
N VAL A 116 11.16 -11.09 -4.48
CA VAL A 116 10.22 -10.55 -5.48
C VAL A 116 9.08 -11.54 -5.73
N PHE A 117 9.37 -12.83 -5.84
CA PHE A 117 8.36 -13.86 -6.06
C PHE A 117 7.35 -13.95 -4.90
N LEU A 118 7.82 -14.01 -3.65
CA LEU A 118 6.96 -14.03 -2.46
C LEU A 118 6.14 -12.73 -2.33
N SER A 119 6.76 -11.58 -2.58
CA SER A 119 6.09 -10.29 -2.60
C SER A 119 4.93 -10.29 -3.61
N THR A 120 5.17 -10.83 -4.81
CA THR A 120 4.17 -10.93 -5.88
C THR A 120 3.01 -11.85 -5.49
N LEU A 121 3.31 -13.01 -4.89
CA LEU A 121 2.29 -13.92 -4.39
C LEU A 121 1.40 -13.25 -3.33
N LEU A 122 2.02 -12.54 -2.38
CA LEU A 122 1.29 -11.77 -1.37
C LEU A 122 0.36 -10.74 -2.02
N PHE A 123 0.86 -9.97 -3.00
CA PHE A 123 0.05 -9.00 -3.72
C PHE A 123 -1.17 -9.65 -4.36
N ILE A 124 -0.99 -10.76 -5.07
CA ILE A 124 -2.08 -11.47 -5.76
C ILE A 124 -3.13 -11.92 -4.74
N VAL A 125 -2.73 -12.51 -3.62
CA VAL A 125 -3.63 -12.97 -2.57
C VAL A 125 -4.42 -11.81 -1.97
N PHE A 126 -3.74 -10.75 -1.52
CA PHE A 126 -4.42 -9.60 -0.92
C PHE A 126 -5.34 -8.87 -1.91
N TYR A 127 -4.90 -8.72 -3.16
CA TYR A 127 -5.71 -8.09 -4.19
C TYR A 127 -6.95 -8.92 -4.53
N ALA A 128 -6.82 -10.25 -4.63
CA ALA A 128 -7.94 -11.15 -4.87
C ALA A 128 -8.96 -11.14 -3.72
N VAL A 129 -8.49 -11.20 -2.47
CA VAL A 129 -9.33 -11.09 -1.27
C VAL A 129 -10.05 -9.74 -1.24
N GLY A 130 -9.34 -8.64 -1.53
CA GLY A 130 -9.95 -7.31 -1.62
C GLY A 130 -11.04 -7.22 -2.69
N CYS A 131 -10.83 -7.81 -3.87
CA CYS A 131 -11.86 -7.90 -4.90
C CYS A 131 -13.08 -8.71 -4.44
N LEU A 132 -12.85 -9.84 -3.76
CA LEU A 132 -13.91 -10.71 -3.26
C LEU A 132 -14.75 -9.98 -2.21
N LEU A 133 -14.12 -9.33 -1.22
CA LEU A 133 -14.81 -8.52 -0.21
C LEU A 133 -15.61 -7.38 -0.85
N ALA A 134 -15.03 -6.65 -1.81
CA ALA A 134 -15.73 -5.58 -2.53
C ALA A 134 -16.96 -6.12 -3.27
N SER A 135 -16.87 -7.33 -3.84
CA SER A 135 -18.00 -7.99 -4.51
C SER A 135 -19.10 -8.38 -3.52
N LEU A 136 -18.73 -8.89 -2.33
CA LEU A 136 -19.68 -9.29 -1.29
C LEU A 136 -20.41 -8.08 -0.72
N VAL A 137 -19.70 -6.99 -0.43
CA VAL A 137 -20.29 -5.74 0.07
C VAL A 137 -21.28 -5.15 -0.95
N ARG A 138 -20.94 -5.19 -2.24
CA ARG A 138 -21.87 -4.74 -3.30
C ARG A 138 -23.12 -5.60 -3.36
N ARG A 139 -22.99 -6.92 -3.28
CA ARG A 139 -24.13 -7.86 -3.25
C ARG A 139 -25.01 -7.64 -2.02
N TYR A 140 -24.42 -7.34 -0.87
CA TYR A 140 -25.17 -7.05 0.36
C TYR A 140 -25.96 -5.75 0.26
N LYS A 141 -25.37 -4.67 -0.29
CA LYS A 141 -26.07 -3.38 -0.49
C LYS A 141 -27.18 -3.38 -1.55
N THR A 142 -27.24 -4.40 -2.41
CA THR A 142 -28.24 -4.51 -3.48
C THR A 142 -29.39 -5.47 -3.13
N ARG A 143 -29.33 -6.12 -1.96
CA ARG A 143 -30.46 -6.81 -1.33
C ARG A 143 -31.10 -5.89 -0.30
#